data_AF-A0A2T4C0B0-F1
#
_entry.id   AF-A0A2T4C0B0-F1
#
_cell.length_a   1.000
_cell.length_b   1.000
_cell.length_c   1.000
_cell.angle_alpha   90.00
_cell.angle_beta   90.00
_cell.angle_gamma   90.00
#
_symmetry.space_group_name_H-M   'P 1'
#
loop_
_entity.id
_entity.type
_entity.pdbx_description
1 polymer ?
#
loop_
_entity_poly.entity_id
_entity_poly.type
_entity_poly.pdbx_seq_one_letter_code
_entity_poly.pdbx_strand_id
1 'polypeptide(L)'
;MAHPNPPSLMDRLFPQEDPPAGQISSSDDLSSSTLLGLLSSPGIYSAIKAPFLSSSSRDEQLRSNDLYRACFSTFSNDAIKSKAQEQKAAEADSLEQLKEAFAQEGVELYTSAVEKLAEAKQEMTSEISDFANLASSMAADIDELFFNLSYPLSKTLCHSKNFPQATIEAHLANVKEELKKAESELEVLHREWLDLAQLQEDVRQELLRMEEGLLADGEGAEEDEYHADLAAFRQQVERIVAESDHAIEEIEEIYKAESSAQSVKIIKMLVD
;
A
#
# COMPACT_ATOMS: atom_id res chain seq x y z
N MET A 1 23.53 -3.60 44.46
CA MET A 1 23.70 -2.33 43.73
C MET A 1 23.53 -2.65 42.26
N ALA A 2 22.37 -2.33 41.69
CA ALA A 2 22.05 -2.63 40.30
C ALA A 2 22.34 -1.38 39.45
N HIS A 3 23.11 -1.55 38.38
CA HIS A 3 23.41 -0.48 37.43
C HIS A 3 22.21 -0.28 36.48
N PRO A 4 21.89 0.97 36.11
CA PRO A 4 20.86 1.23 35.11
C PRO A 4 21.36 0.85 33.71
N ASN A 5 20.49 0.20 32.93
CA ASN A 5 20.77 -0.15 31.54
C ASN A 5 20.95 1.12 30.69
N PRO A 6 21.88 1.11 29.72
CA PRO A 6 22.02 2.21 28.77
C PRO A 6 20.78 2.29 27.86
N PRO A 7 20.31 3.50 27.53
CA PRO A 7 19.16 3.69 26.66
C PRO A 7 19.45 3.19 25.24
N SER A 8 18.39 2.74 24.57
CA SER A 8 18.41 2.21 23.20
C SER A 8 18.94 3.28 22.24
N LEU A 9 19.64 2.85 21.19
CA LEU A 9 20.15 3.74 20.13
C LEU A 9 19.02 4.52 19.43
N MET A 10 17.78 3.98 19.47
CA MET A 10 16.58 4.65 18.97
C MET A 10 16.19 5.86 19.82
N ASP A 11 16.37 5.80 21.15
CA ASP A 11 16.03 6.90 22.07
C ASP A 11 16.98 8.09 21.92
N ARG A 12 18.16 7.89 21.32
CA ARG A 12 19.14 8.95 21.04
C ARG A 12 18.93 9.63 19.69
N LEU A 13 18.32 8.94 18.74
CA LEU A 13 18.08 9.47 17.40
C LEU A 13 16.75 10.24 17.29
N PHE A 14 15.81 9.96 18.19
CA PHE A 14 14.50 10.60 18.22
C PHE A 14 14.14 10.95 19.66
N PRO A 15 14.51 12.14 20.16
CA PRO A 15 14.04 12.61 21.45
C PRO A 15 12.51 12.71 21.40
N GLN A 16 11.82 11.89 22.19
CA GLN A 16 10.39 12.09 22.41
C GLN A 16 10.24 13.39 23.20
N GLU A 17 9.85 14.46 22.50
CA GLU A 17 9.40 15.69 23.15
C GLU A 17 8.02 15.45 23.75
N ASP A 18 7.91 15.64 25.06
CA ASP A 18 6.63 15.62 25.77
C ASP A 18 5.73 16.77 25.30
N PRO A 19 4.47 16.50 24.90
CA PRO A 19 3.58 17.54 24.41
C PRO A 19 2.99 18.37 25.56
N PRO A 20 2.85 19.71 25.41
CA PRO A 20 2.17 20.53 26.40
C PRO A 20 0.67 20.26 26.41
N ALA A 21 0.10 20.22 27.61
CA ALA A 21 -1.32 20.00 27.84
C ALA A 21 -2.16 21.24 27.48
N GLY A 22 -3.18 21.08 26.61
CA GLY A 22 -4.25 22.07 26.44
C GLY A 22 -5.03 22.02 25.11
N GLN A 23 -6.03 21.12 25.02
CA GLN A 23 -7.45 21.37 24.61
C GLN A 23 -7.80 22.58 23.68
N ILE A 24 -8.61 22.56 22.60
CA ILE A 24 -9.81 21.76 22.19
C ILE A 24 -10.13 21.97 20.66
N SER A 25 -10.68 20.94 19.98
CA SER A 25 -11.71 20.92 18.89
C SER A 25 -11.40 21.54 17.51
N SER A 26 -11.87 21.06 16.34
CA SER A 26 -12.44 19.82 15.77
C SER A 26 -12.69 20.15 14.30
N SER A 27 -12.15 19.37 13.37
CA SER A 27 -12.83 18.84 12.17
C SER A 27 -11.78 18.28 11.23
N ASP A 28 -12.16 17.19 10.60
CA ASP A 28 -11.38 16.31 9.75
C ASP A 28 -10.54 17.04 8.71
N ASP A 29 -9.27 16.63 8.57
CA ASP A 29 -8.70 16.51 7.23
C ASP A 29 -7.60 15.43 7.21
N LEU A 30 -7.76 14.58 6.20
CA LEU A 30 -6.88 13.50 5.82
C LEU A 30 -5.60 14.06 5.20
N SER A 31 -4.54 13.25 5.25
CA SER A 31 -3.35 13.32 4.38
C SER A 31 -2.11 13.99 4.98
N SER A 32 -1.13 13.15 5.34
CA SER A 32 0.23 13.14 4.74
C SER A 32 1.17 12.32 5.62
N SER A 33 1.15 11.00 5.50
CA SER A 33 2.14 10.11 6.10
C SER A 33 2.21 8.80 5.33
N THR A 34 2.80 8.82 4.13
CA THR A 34 3.14 7.58 3.42
C THR A 34 4.33 7.80 2.51
N LEU A 35 5.53 7.96 3.09
CA LEU A 35 6.77 7.97 2.31
C LEU A 35 7.93 7.27 3.04
N LEU A 36 7.66 6.15 3.71
CA LEU A 36 8.69 5.33 4.35
C LEU A 36 8.34 3.83 4.46
N GLY A 37 7.54 3.30 3.52
CA GLY A 37 7.05 1.91 3.56
C GLY A 37 7.36 1.03 2.34
N LEU A 38 8.03 1.53 1.30
CA LEU A 38 8.15 0.83 0.01
C LEU A 38 9.58 0.39 -0.35
N LEU A 39 10.29 -0.26 0.58
CA LEU A 39 11.47 -1.08 0.25
C LEU A 39 11.40 -2.52 0.78
N SER A 40 10.26 -2.96 1.31
CA SER A 40 10.05 -4.40 1.56
C SER A 40 9.37 -5.05 0.37
N SER A 41 10.21 -5.62 -0.49
CA SER A 41 9.84 -6.52 -1.58
C SER A 41 9.07 -7.75 -1.08
N PRO A 42 7.98 -8.16 -1.75
CA PRO A 42 7.55 -9.56 -1.75
C PRO A 42 7.82 -10.19 -3.12
N GLY A 43 8.60 -11.27 -3.09
CA GLY A 43 9.09 -12.01 -4.24
C GLY A 43 8.01 -12.47 -5.22
N ILE A 44 8.34 -12.33 -6.51
CA ILE A 44 7.55 -12.77 -7.65
C ILE A 44 7.85 -14.26 -7.90
N TYR A 45 7.37 -15.17 -7.04
CA TYR A 45 7.17 -16.59 -7.39
C TYR A 45 6.09 -17.21 -6.50
N SER A 46 4.81 -16.94 -6.78
CA SER A 46 3.71 -17.80 -6.31
C SER A 46 2.39 -17.48 -7.01
N ALA A 47 2.23 -17.99 -8.23
CA ALA A 47 0.92 -18.12 -8.86
C ALA A 47 0.90 -19.27 -9.88
N ILE A 48 1.03 -20.52 -9.41
CA ILE A 48 0.36 -21.66 -10.05
C ILE A 48 -0.45 -22.35 -8.97
N LYS A 49 -1.65 -21.82 -8.76
CA LYS A 49 -2.68 -22.41 -7.89
C LYS A 49 -3.44 -23.45 -8.73
N ALA A 50 -2.92 -24.67 -8.76
CA ALA A 50 -3.71 -25.85 -9.12
C ALA A 50 -4.51 -26.29 -7.88
N PRO A 51 -5.81 -26.60 -7.98
CA PRO A 51 -6.57 -27.15 -6.88
C PRO A 51 -6.36 -28.66 -6.83
N PHE A 52 -5.39 -29.12 -6.06
CA PHE A 52 -5.37 -30.52 -5.61
C PHE A 52 -5.79 -30.56 -4.14
N LEU A 53 -7.05 -30.98 -3.98
CA LEU A 53 -7.65 -31.45 -2.74
C LEU A 53 -6.72 -32.50 -2.10
N SER A 54 -6.10 -32.14 -0.97
CA SER A 54 -5.61 -33.12 -0.01
C SER A 54 -6.82 -33.57 0.81
N SER A 55 -7.26 -34.80 0.59
CA SER A 55 -8.18 -35.50 1.50
C SER A 55 -7.85 -36.98 1.56
N SER A 56 -7.44 -37.39 2.76
CA SER A 56 -7.53 -38.74 3.34
C SER A 56 -6.74 -39.87 2.66
N SER A 57 -5.44 -39.97 2.98
CA SER A 57 -4.55 -41.06 2.57
C SER A 57 -4.59 -42.29 3.49
N ARG A 58 -5.69 -42.53 4.23
CA ARG A 58 -5.82 -43.74 5.08
C ARG A 58 -6.66 -44.86 4.44
N ASP A 59 -7.42 -44.58 3.40
CA ASP A 59 -8.24 -45.60 2.70
C ASP A 59 -7.50 -46.31 1.54
N GLU A 60 -6.40 -45.75 1.03
CA GLU A 60 -5.68 -46.31 -0.12
C GLU A 60 -4.81 -47.54 0.24
N GLN A 61 -4.39 -47.66 1.50
CA GLN A 61 -3.52 -48.75 1.96
C GLN A 61 -4.27 -50.08 2.11
N LEU A 62 -5.55 -50.05 2.48
CA LEU A 62 -6.42 -51.23 2.50
C LEU A 62 -6.81 -51.67 1.07
N ARG A 63 -7.01 -50.70 0.17
CA ARG A 63 -7.41 -50.95 -1.21
C ARG A 63 -6.32 -51.63 -2.05
N SER A 64 -5.04 -51.34 -1.79
CA SER A 64 -3.93 -51.98 -2.48
C SER A 64 -3.87 -53.48 -2.18
N ASN A 65 -4.11 -53.89 -0.93
CA ASN A 65 -4.11 -55.30 -0.54
C ASN A 65 -5.26 -56.07 -1.22
N ASP A 66 -6.44 -55.45 -1.30
CA ASP A 66 -7.60 -56.01 -2.00
C ASP A 66 -7.39 -56.11 -3.53
N LEU A 67 -6.64 -55.18 -4.13
CA LEU A 67 -6.34 -55.19 -5.56
C LEU A 67 -5.37 -56.32 -5.94
N TYR A 68 -4.35 -56.57 -5.10
CA TYR A 68 -3.47 -57.73 -5.24
C TYR A 68 -4.27 -59.04 -5.13
N ARG A 69 -5.20 -59.13 -4.17
CA ARG A 69 -6.08 -60.30 -4.00
C ARG A 69 -7.03 -60.50 -5.19
N ALA A 70 -7.54 -59.41 -5.76
CA ALA A 70 -8.42 -59.43 -6.94
C ALA A 70 -7.70 -59.91 -8.21
N CYS A 71 -6.45 -59.50 -8.43
CA CYS A 71 -5.63 -59.97 -9.56
C CYS A 71 -5.31 -61.48 -9.48
N PHE A 72 -5.22 -62.05 -8.27
CA PHE A 72 -5.00 -63.49 -8.10
C PHE A 72 -6.26 -64.33 -8.32
N SER A 73 -7.45 -63.81 -8.00
CA SER A 73 -8.71 -64.49 -8.31
C SER A 73 -8.96 -64.68 -9.81
N THR A 74 -8.40 -63.82 -10.67
CA THR A 74 -8.49 -63.95 -12.14
C THR A 74 -7.60 -65.05 -12.73
N PHE A 75 -6.65 -65.61 -11.98
CA PHE A 75 -5.77 -66.71 -12.43
C PHE A 75 -6.22 -68.09 -11.91
N SER A 76 -7.33 -68.19 -11.19
CA SER A 76 -7.95 -69.48 -10.89
C SER A 76 -8.61 -70.03 -12.15
N ASN A 77 -7.85 -70.85 -12.87
CA ASN A 77 -8.29 -71.69 -13.97
C ASN A 77 -9.56 -72.47 -13.61
N ASP A 78 -10.72 -71.96 -14.04
CA ASP A 78 -11.98 -72.70 -14.10
C ASP A 78 -12.01 -73.71 -15.27
N ALA A 79 -10.88 -73.87 -15.97
CA ALA A 79 -10.70 -74.88 -17.00
C ALA A 79 -9.90 -76.06 -16.45
N ILE A 80 -10.56 -77.22 -16.42
CA ILE A 80 -10.06 -78.62 -16.45
C ILE A 80 -10.78 -79.47 -15.38
N LYS A 81 -12.11 -79.50 -15.47
CA LYS A 81 -12.91 -80.67 -15.07
C LYS A 81 -12.82 -81.71 -16.20
N SER A 82 -11.86 -82.62 -16.11
CA SER A 82 -12.08 -84.07 -16.29
C SER A 82 -10.77 -84.86 -16.20
N LYS A 83 -10.82 -85.90 -15.35
CA LYS A 83 -9.98 -87.11 -15.30
C LYS A 83 -8.45 -86.96 -15.15
N ALA A 84 -7.98 -87.00 -13.90
CA ALA A 84 -6.80 -87.76 -13.45
C ALA A 84 -6.61 -87.47 -11.95
N GLN A 85 -7.12 -88.34 -11.08
CA GLN A 85 -7.31 -88.11 -9.65
C GLN A 85 -6.34 -89.01 -8.88
N GLU A 86 -5.05 -88.62 -8.84
CA GLU A 86 -4.08 -89.01 -7.78
C GLU A 86 -2.70 -88.36 -7.99
N GLN A 87 -2.27 -88.09 -9.24
CA GLN A 87 -1.06 -87.26 -9.51
C GLN A 87 -1.31 -85.75 -9.39
N LYS A 88 -2.57 -85.30 -9.50
CA LYS A 88 -2.98 -83.89 -9.45
C LYS A 88 -2.88 -83.22 -8.07
N ALA A 89 -2.87 -83.99 -6.98
CA ALA A 89 -2.86 -83.39 -5.63
C ALA A 89 -1.48 -82.80 -5.28
N ALA A 90 -0.39 -83.47 -5.64
CA ALA A 90 0.97 -82.98 -5.42
C ALA A 90 1.37 -81.85 -6.40
N GLU A 91 0.84 -81.84 -7.62
CA GLU A 91 1.00 -80.72 -8.56
C GLU A 91 0.20 -79.48 -8.15
N ALA A 92 -0.99 -79.65 -7.55
CA ALA A 92 -1.77 -78.53 -7.03
C ALA A 92 -1.05 -77.84 -5.86
N ASP A 93 -0.48 -78.62 -4.93
CA ASP A 93 0.26 -78.10 -3.77
C ASP A 93 1.52 -77.32 -4.20
N SER A 94 2.30 -77.84 -5.16
CA SER A 94 3.51 -77.14 -5.64
C SER A 94 3.19 -75.86 -6.43
N LEU A 95 2.06 -75.82 -7.15
CA LEU A 95 1.59 -74.63 -7.83
C LEU A 95 1.04 -73.58 -6.86
N GLU A 96 0.41 -73.99 -5.76
CA GLU A 96 -0.03 -73.11 -4.68
C GLU A 96 1.16 -72.53 -3.92
N GLN A 97 2.18 -73.34 -3.65
CA GLN A 97 3.45 -72.92 -3.05
C GLN A 97 4.23 -71.94 -3.94
N LEU A 98 4.23 -72.14 -5.27
CA LEU A 98 4.81 -71.20 -6.22
C LEU A 98 4.07 -69.86 -6.24
N LYS A 99 2.73 -69.89 -6.19
CA LYS A 99 1.90 -68.68 -6.13
C LYS A 99 2.17 -67.88 -4.86
N GLU A 100 2.28 -68.57 -3.73
CA GLU A 100 2.58 -67.95 -2.44
C GLU A 100 3.99 -67.36 -2.42
N ALA A 101 5.00 -68.09 -2.92
CA ALA A 101 6.36 -67.58 -3.06
C ALA A 101 6.44 -66.36 -3.98
N PHE A 102 5.73 -66.37 -5.11
CA PHE A 102 5.68 -65.24 -6.03
C PHE A 102 4.96 -64.02 -5.41
N ALA A 103 3.87 -64.25 -4.68
CA ALA A 103 3.16 -63.19 -3.98
C ALA A 103 4.02 -62.57 -2.88
N GLN A 104 4.73 -63.40 -2.11
CA GLN A 104 5.62 -62.96 -1.05
C GLN A 104 6.81 -62.15 -1.59
N GLU A 105 7.49 -62.66 -2.63
CA GLU A 105 8.58 -61.93 -3.29
C GLU A 105 8.07 -60.59 -3.88
N GLY A 106 6.85 -60.57 -4.43
CA GLY A 106 6.21 -59.36 -4.93
C GLY A 106 5.94 -58.32 -3.84
N VAL A 107 5.51 -58.75 -2.65
CA VAL A 107 5.29 -57.89 -1.49
C VAL A 107 6.62 -57.38 -0.94
N GLU A 108 7.64 -58.22 -0.84
CA GLU A 108 8.98 -57.84 -0.38
C GLU A 108 9.62 -56.82 -1.34
N LEU A 109 9.53 -57.05 -2.65
CA LEU A 109 10.01 -56.10 -3.66
C LEU A 109 9.25 -54.77 -3.60
N TYR A 110 7.91 -54.80 -3.49
CA TYR A 110 7.11 -53.58 -3.37
C TYR A 110 7.46 -52.80 -2.11
N THR A 111 7.59 -53.47 -0.98
CA THR A 111 7.93 -52.84 0.31
C THR A 111 9.32 -52.22 0.25
N SER A 112 10.31 -52.94 -0.28
CA SER A 112 11.67 -52.44 -0.52
C SER A 112 11.69 -51.21 -1.43
N ALA A 113 10.92 -51.23 -2.53
CA ALA A 113 10.82 -50.10 -3.45
C ALA A 113 10.19 -48.86 -2.77
N VAL A 114 9.14 -49.05 -1.97
CA VAL A 114 8.48 -47.97 -1.22
C VAL A 114 9.41 -47.39 -0.15
N GLU A 115 10.13 -48.24 0.58
CA GLU A 115 11.12 -47.81 1.57
C GLU A 115 12.24 -46.99 0.93
N LYS A 116 12.81 -47.47 -0.19
CA LYS A 116 13.85 -46.73 -0.94
C LYS A 116 13.35 -45.41 -1.49
N LEU A 117 12.10 -45.36 -1.94
CA LEU A 117 11.48 -44.11 -2.42
C LEU A 117 11.23 -43.13 -1.28
N ALA A 118 10.84 -43.63 -0.10
CA ALA A 118 10.69 -42.80 1.10
C ALA A 118 12.03 -42.23 1.59
N GLU A 119 13.08 -43.05 1.60
CA GLU A 119 14.45 -42.65 1.94
C GLU A 119 14.96 -41.57 0.98
N ALA A 120 14.84 -41.79 -0.33
CA ALA A 120 15.24 -40.81 -1.35
C ALA A 120 14.45 -39.50 -1.25
N LYS A 121 13.15 -39.56 -0.93
CA LYS A 121 12.32 -38.36 -0.71
C LYS A 121 12.81 -37.59 0.52
N GLN A 122 13.14 -38.28 1.60
CA GLN A 122 13.64 -37.67 2.82
C GLN A 122 14.99 -36.98 2.58
N GLU A 123 15.92 -37.66 1.90
CA GLU A 123 17.23 -37.11 1.52
C GLU A 123 17.08 -35.85 0.66
N MET A 124 16.27 -35.91 -0.39
CA MET A 124 16.00 -34.77 -1.27
C MET A 124 15.37 -33.59 -0.52
N THR A 125 14.49 -33.86 0.44
CA THR A 125 13.89 -32.82 1.29
C THR A 125 14.95 -32.17 2.20
N SER A 126 15.89 -32.97 2.71
CA SER A 126 17.02 -32.46 3.50
C SER A 126 17.91 -31.54 2.66
N GLU A 127 18.29 -31.96 1.44
CA GLU A 127 19.12 -31.14 0.55
C GLU A 127 18.44 -29.83 0.16
N ILE A 128 17.13 -29.85 -0.11
CA ILE A 128 16.35 -28.63 -0.39
C ILE A 128 16.38 -27.67 0.80
N SER A 129 16.23 -28.20 2.02
CA SER A 129 16.30 -27.41 3.25
C SER A 129 17.69 -26.79 3.43
N ASP A 130 18.75 -27.56 3.23
CA ASP A 130 20.13 -27.10 3.35
C ASP A 130 20.44 -26.01 2.31
N PHE A 131 19.99 -26.20 1.07
CA PHE A 131 20.12 -25.19 0.02
C PHE A 131 19.36 -23.90 0.35
N ALA A 132 18.13 -24.00 0.86
CA ALA A 132 17.34 -22.84 1.25
C ALA A 132 18.00 -22.04 2.40
N ASN A 133 18.57 -22.74 3.37
CA ASN A 133 19.33 -22.13 4.46
C ASN A 133 20.58 -21.41 3.95
N LEU A 134 21.34 -22.05 3.06
CA LEU A 134 22.53 -21.45 2.45
C LEU A 134 22.18 -20.21 1.62
N ALA A 135 21.14 -20.28 0.79
CA ALA A 135 20.69 -19.16 -0.02
C ALA A 135 20.22 -17.98 0.84
N SER A 136 19.52 -18.26 1.94
CA SER A 136 19.06 -17.22 2.89
C SER A 136 20.24 -16.55 3.61
N SER A 137 21.23 -17.33 4.04
CA SER A 137 22.46 -16.79 4.65
C SER A 137 23.21 -15.90 3.65
N MET A 138 23.37 -16.35 2.41
CA MET A 138 24.07 -15.58 1.38
C MET A 138 23.35 -14.28 1.04
N ALA A 139 22.01 -14.29 1.00
CA ALA A 139 21.23 -13.07 0.80
C ALA A 139 21.44 -12.07 1.95
N ALA A 140 21.43 -12.53 3.19
CA ALA A 140 21.70 -11.68 4.36
C ALA A 140 23.11 -11.06 4.31
N ASP A 141 24.12 -11.84 3.93
CA ASP A 141 25.50 -11.36 3.77
C ASP A 141 25.61 -10.29 2.66
N ILE A 142 24.88 -10.46 1.55
CA ILE A 142 24.85 -9.49 0.44
C ILE A 142 24.17 -8.20 0.90
N ASP A 143 23.05 -8.29 1.61
CA ASP A 143 22.35 -7.13 2.14
C ASP A 143 23.24 -6.37 3.13
N GLU A 144 23.91 -7.08 4.05
CA GLU A 144 24.87 -6.47 4.99
C GLU A 144 26.01 -5.76 4.25
N LEU A 145 26.58 -6.39 3.22
CA LEU A 145 27.62 -5.77 2.39
C LEU A 145 27.10 -4.51 1.70
N PHE A 146 25.88 -4.54 1.16
CA PHE A 146 25.26 -3.41 0.48
C PHE A 146 25.03 -2.24 1.44
N PHE A 147 24.55 -2.50 2.67
CA PHE A 147 24.44 -1.48 3.71
C PHE A 147 25.81 -0.88 4.07
N ASN A 148 26.81 -1.73 4.23
CA ASN A 148 28.19 -1.33 4.56
C ASN A 148 28.87 -0.52 3.45
N LEU A 149 28.52 -0.75 2.17
CA LEU A 149 29.01 0.03 1.03
C LEU A 149 28.23 1.33 0.81
N SER A 150 26.90 1.28 0.97
CA SER A 150 26.01 2.39 0.67
C SER A 150 26.19 3.55 1.64
N TYR A 151 26.40 3.28 2.92
CA TYR A 151 26.51 4.33 3.94
C TYR A 151 27.81 5.19 3.81
N PRO A 152 29.00 4.62 3.59
CA PRO A 152 30.20 5.40 3.29
C PRO A 152 30.11 6.14 1.95
N LEU A 153 29.49 5.54 0.92
CA LEU A 153 29.32 6.20 -0.38
C LEU A 153 28.37 7.39 -0.29
N SER A 154 27.22 7.24 0.36
CA SER A 154 26.29 8.36 0.60
C SER A 154 26.95 9.45 1.43
N LYS A 155 27.70 9.08 2.49
CA LYS A 155 28.46 10.04 3.29
C LYS A 155 29.52 10.77 2.45
N THR A 156 30.32 10.07 1.65
CA THR A 156 31.37 10.70 0.82
C THR A 156 30.80 11.58 -0.28
N LEU A 157 29.68 11.18 -0.90
CA LEU A 157 28.95 12.01 -1.85
C LEU A 157 28.45 13.29 -1.19
N CYS A 158 27.83 13.21 0.00
CA CYS A 158 27.31 14.36 0.73
C CYS A 158 28.38 15.34 1.25
N HIS A 159 29.65 14.95 1.35
CA HIS A 159 30.75 15.85 1.73
C HIS A 159 31.60 16.28 0.53
N SER A 160 31.27 15.79 -0.67
CA SER A 160 31.92 16.25 -1.89
C SER A 160 31.37 17.64 -2.24
N LYS A 161 32.27 18.62 -2.38
CA LYS A 161 31.92 20.01 -2.76
C LYS A 161 31.16 20.12 -4.08
N ASN A 162 31.15 19.06 -4.90
CA ASN A 162 30.82 19.18 -6.31
C ASN A 162 29.44 18.64 -6.71
N PHE A 163 28.72 17.80 -5.95
CA PHE A 163 27.57 17.10 -6.57
C PHE A 163 26.26 16.88 -5.76
N PRO A 164 26.23 16.74 -4.42
CA PRO A 164 24.94 16.79 -3.69
C PRO A 164 24.79 17.96 -2.70
N GLN A 165 25.83 18.30 -1.94
CA GLN A 165 25.76 19.36 -0.93
C GLN A 165 25.54 20.74 -1.57
N ALA A 166 26.23 21.02 -2.67
CA ALA A 166 26.06 22.27 -3.43
C ALA A 166 24.63 22.40 -4.00
N THR A 167 24.01 21.29 -4.41
CA THR A 167 22.62 21.26 -4.90
C THR A 167 21.63 21.53 -3.77
N ILE A 168 21.84 20.93 -2.58
CA ILE A 168 21.01 21.18 -1.40
C ILE A 168 21.16 22.62 -0.91
N GLU A 169 22.40 23.13 -0.83
CA GLU A 169 22.67 24.52 -0.44
C GLU A 169 22.04 25.51 -1.43
N ALA A 170 22.11 25.25 -2.73
CA ALA A 170 21.46 26.07 -3.75
C ALA A 170 19.93 26.05 -3.62
N HIS A 171 19.33 24.87 -3.42
CA HIS A 171 17.88 24.77 -3.19
C HIS A 171 17.45 25.48 -1.91
N LEU A 172 18.18 25.33 -0.81
CA LEU A 172 17.89 26.02 0.45
C LEU A 172 18.05 27.54 0.31
N ALA A 173 19.06 28.00 -0.43
CA ALA A 173 19.23 29.42 -0.73
C ALA A 173 18.06 29.97 -1.56
N ASN A 174 17.63 29.24 -2.60
CA ASN A 174 16.50 29.63 -3.43
C ASN A 174 15.18 29.70 -2.64
N VAL A 175 14.88 28.66 -1.84
CA VAL A 175 13.68 28.64 -0.99
C VAL A 175 13.69 29.80 0.01
N LYS A 176 14.86 30.14 0.56
CA LYS A 176 14.99 31.29 1.46
C LYS A 176 14.76 32.63 0.75
N GLU A 177 15.16 32.75 -0.51
CA GLU A 177 14.89 33.94 -1.33
C GLU A 177 13.41 34.05 -1.69
N GLU A 178 12.78 32.94 -2.09
CA GLU A 178 11.34 32.86 -2.36
C GLU A 178 10.50 33.21 -1.12
N LEU A 179 10.90 32.71 0.05
CA LEU A 179 10.23 33.03 1.32
C LEU A 179 10.28 34.54 1.61
N LYS A 180 11.47 35.15 1.48
CA LYS A 180 11.62 36.59 1.68
C LYS A 180 10.81 37.41 0.69
N LYS A 181 10.72 36.94 -0.56
CA LYS A 181 9.90 37.58 -1.58
C LYS A 181 8.42 37.51 -1.20
N ALA A 182 7.93 36.35 -0.81
CA ALA A 182 6.55 36.16 -0.36
C ALA A 182 6.22 37.01 0.88
N GLU A 183 7.13 37.10 1.85
CA GLU A 183 6.99 37.99 3.01
C GLU A 183 6.84 39.46 2.58
N SER A 184 7.68 39.92 1.63
CA SER A 184 7.60 41.30 1.13
C SER A 184 6.30 41.60 0.36
N GLU A 185 5.79 40.62 -0.40
CA GLU A 185 4.51 40.74 -1.11
C GLU A 185 3.33 40.81 -0.11
N LEU A 186 3.39 40.02 0.98
CA LEU A 186 2.39 40.04 2.05
C LEU A 186 2.36 41.39 2.77
N GLU A 187 3.53 41.98 3.05
CA GLU A 187 3.61 43.33 3.65
C GLU A 187 3.04 44.44 2.75
N VAL A 188 3.18 44.31 1.42
CA VAL A 188 2.53 45.23 0.47
C VAL A 188 1.02 45.05 0.52
N LEU A 189 0.53 43.81 0.40
CA LEU A 189 -0.90 43.51 0.40
C LEU A 189 -1.58 43.93 1.70
N HIS A 190 -0.90 43.77 2.85
CA HIS A 190 -1.40 44.21 4.14
C HIS A 190 -1.59 45.74 4.21
N ARG A 191 -0.67 46.51 3.62
CA ARG A 191 -0.80 47.98 3.54
C ARG A 191 -1.95 48.39 2.63
N GLU A 192 -2.05 47.78 1.45
CA GLU A 192 -3.17 48.04 0.52
C GLU A 192 -4.52 47.72 1.17
N TRP A 193 -4.60 46.64 1.94
CA TRP A 193 -5.80 46.30 2.70
C TRP A 193 -6.15 47.35 3.75
N LEU A 194 -5.16 47.86 4.51
CA LEU A 194 -5.38 48.93 5.48
C LEU A 194 -5.85 50.24 4.80
N ASP A 195 -5.24 50.59 3.68
CA ASP A 195 -5.63 51.78 2.90
C ASP A 195 -7.07 51.67 2.38
N LEU A 196 -7.46 50.50 1.88
CA LEU A 196 -8.83 50.22 1.43
C LEU A 196 -9.83 50.25 2.59
N ALA A 197 -9.48 49.67 3.73
CA ALA A 197 -10.33 49.69 4.92
C ALA A 197 -10.57 51.13 5.41
N GLN A 198 -9.54 51.97 5.37
CA GLN A 198 -9.65 53.38 5.73
C GLN A 198 -10.50 54.15 4.71
N LEU A 199 -10.26 53.97 3.42
CA LEU A 199 -11.05 54.59 2.36
C LEU A 199 -12.53 54.21 2.46
N GLN A 200 -12.83 52.95 2.76
CA GLN A 200 -14.19 52.47 2.96
C GLN A 200 -14.87 53.18 4.13
N GLU A 201 -14.18 53.36 5.25
CA GLU A 201 -14.71 54.07 6.41
C GLU A 201 -14.93 55.57 6.11
N ASP A 202 -14.01 56.21 5.38
CA ASP A 202 -14.15 57.60 4.95
C ASP A 202 -15.39 57.79 4.06
N VAL A 203 -15.59 56.92 3.08
CA VAL A 203 -16.79 56.92 2.21
C VAL A 203 -18.06 56.68 3.02
N ARG A 204 -18.03 55.76 4.00
CA ARG A 204 -19.17 55.50 4.88
C ARG A 204 -19.54 56.74 5.70
N GLN A 205 -18.56 57.47 6.20
CA GLN A 205 -18.78 58.71 6.94
C GLN A 205 -19.32 59.82 6.02
N GLU A 206 -18.82 59.93 4.79
CA GLU A 206 -19.32 60.90 3.81
C GLU A 206 -20.78 60.62 3.44
N LEU A 207 -21.15 59.36 3.22
CA LEU A 207 -22.54 58.94 2.98
C LEU A 207 -23.48 59.34 4.14
N LEU A 208 -23.08 59.09 5.38
CA LEU A 208 -23.85 59.48 6.56
C LEU A 208 -24.02 61.00 6.67
N ARG A 209 -22.99 61.78 6.33
CA ARG A 209 -23.06 63.26 6.34
C ARG A 209 -24.00 63.79 5.25
N MET A 210 -24.05 63.14 4.09
CA MET A 210 -24.99 63.49 3.02
C MET A 210 -26.44 63.18 3.43
N GLU A 211 -26.68 62.01 4.02
CA GLU A 211 -28.00 61.61 4.52
C GLU A 211 -28.52 62.57 5.60
N GLU A 212 -27.68 62.98 6.54
CA GLU A 212 -28.03 63.93 7.59
C GLU A 212 -28.29 65.35 7.06
N GLY A 213 -27.58 65.75 5.99
CA GLY A 213 -27.78 67.03 5.30
C GLY A 213 -29.10 67.09 4.50
N LEU A 214 -29.51 65.98 3.89
CA LEU A 214 -30.78 65.84 3.16
C LEU A 214 -32.01 65.94 4.08
N LEU A 215 -31.89 65.51 5.34
CA LEU A 215 -32.97 65.60 6.32
C LEU A 215 -33.14 67.00 6.92
N ALA A 216 -32.15 67.89 6.77
CA ALA A 216 -32.14 69.22 7.38
C ALA A 216 -32.69 70.34 6.46
N ASP A 217 -32.76 70.11 5.15
CA ASP A 217 -33.08 71.15 4.14
C ASP A 217 -34.21 70.68 3.22
N GLY A 218 -35.47 70.89 3.61
CA GLY A 218 -36.57 71.03 2.65
C GLY A 218 -37.70 69.99 2.68
N GLU A 219 -38.85 70.46 3.16
CA GLU A 219 -40.22 69.97 3.00
C GLU A 219 -40.58 69.40 1.60
N GLY A 220 -40.98 68.12 1.56
CA GLY A 220 -42.37 67.76 1.19
C GLY A 220 -42.82 67.74 -0.28
N ALA A 221 -41.95 67.82 -1.30
CA ALA A 221 -42.41 67.70 -2.69
C ALA A 221 -41.52 66.90 -3.68
N GLU A 222 -40.26 66.59 -3.36
CA GLU A 222 -39.35 65.81 -4.22
C GLU A 222 -39.09 64.37 -3.71
N GLU A 223 -39.80 63.93 -2.67
CA GLU A 223 -39.61 62.62 -2.02
C GLU A 223 -39.84 61.44 -2.99
N ASP A 224 -40.74 61.58 -3.97
CA ASP A 224 -41.14 60.50 -4.88
C ASP A 224 -40.11 60.26 -6.00
N GLU A 225 -39.48 61.32 -6.51
CA GLU A 225 -38.41 61.23 -7.53
C GLU A 225 -37.10 60.77 -6.90
N TYR A 226 -36.76 61.29 -5.71
CA TYR A 226 -35.61 60.81 -4.93
C TYR A 226 -35.75 59.33 -4.53
N HIS A 227 -36.96 58.88 -4.14
CA HIS A 227 -37.19 57.46 -3.85
C HIS A 227 -37.06 56.57 -5.08
N ALA A 228 -37.49 57.03 -6.26
CA ALA A 228 -37.36 56.29 -7.50
C ALA A 228 -35.89 56.12 -7.90
N ASP A 229 -35.08 57.18 -7.78
CA ASP A 229 -33.64 57.15 -8.06
C ASP A 229 -32.89 56.28 -7.05
N LEU A 230 -33.23 56.35 -5.76
CA LEU A 230 -32.67 55.49 -4.72
C LEU A 230 -33.01 54.01 -4.96
N ALA A 231 -34.24 53.71 -5.40
CA ALA A 231 -34.64 52.36 -5.76
C ALA A 231 -33.90 51.84 -7.00
N ALA A 232 -33.69 52.68 -8.01
CA ALA A 232 -32.92 52.33 -9.19
C ALA A 232 -31.44 52.09 -8.85
N PHE A 233 -30.83 52.93 -8.00
CA PHE A 233 -29.47 52.75 -7.51
C PHE A 233 -29.33 51.45 -6.71
N ARG A 234 -30.26 51.18 -5.78
CA ARG A 234 -30.29 49.92 -5.03
C ARG A 234 -30.35 48.71 -5.94
N GLN A 235 -31.21 48.75 -6.96
CA GLN A 235 -31.31 47.67 -7.94
C GLN A 235 -30.02 47.49 -8.74
N GLN A 236 -29.30 48.58 -9.01
CA GLN A 236 -28.00 48.52 -9.68
C GLN A 236 -26.92 47.89 -8.79
N VAL A 237 -26.88 48.24 -7.50
CA VAL A 237 -25.98 47.61 -6.52
C VAL A 237 -26.28 46.12 -6.38
N GLU A 238 -27.55 45.75 -6.23
CA GLU A 238 -27.97 44.34 -6.15
C GLU A 238 -27.58 43.56 -7.41
N ARG A 239 -27.67 44.18 -8.59
CA ARG A 239 -27.20 43.58 -9.85
C ARG A 239 -25.69 43.35 -9.84
N ILE A 240 -24.89 44.34 -9.43
CA ILE A 240 -23.42 44.23 -9.39
C ILE A 240 -22.98 43.14 -8.41
N VAL A 241 -23.65 43.05 -7.25
CA VAL A 241 -23.40 42.00 -6.27
C VAL A 241 -23.71 40.63 -6.87
N ALA A 242 -24.88 40.46 -7.49
CA ALA A 242 -25.25 39.20 -8.14
C ALA A 242 -24.30 38.81 -9.30
N GLU A 243 -23.84 39.77 -10.09
CA GLU A 243 -22.84 39.56 -11.15
C GLU A 243 -21.49 39.12 -10.57
N SER A 244 -21.08 39.72 -9.44
CA SER A 244 -19.83 39.40 -8.76
C SER A 244 -19.88 38.01 -8.11
N ASP A 245 -20.99 37.69 -7.44
CA ASP A 245 -21.21 36.36 -6.83
C ASP A 245 -21.18 35.26 -7.90
N HIS A 246 -21.86 35.48 -9.03
CA HIS A 246 -21.82 34.56 -10.16
C HIS A 246 -20.41 34.39 -10.74
N ALA A 247 -19.63 35.47 -10.86
CA ALA A 247 -18.26 35.38 -11.35
C ALA A 247 -17.35 34.57 -10.39
N ILE A 248 -17.56 34.69 -9.08
CA ILE A 248 -16.83 33.90 -8.06
C ILE A 248 -17.20 32.42 -8.18
N GLU A 249 -18.49 32.09 -8.33
CA GLU A 249 -18.95 30.71 -8.54
C GLU A 249 -18.33 30.09 -9.80
N GLU A 250 -18.27 30.82 -10.91
CA GLU A 250 -17.64 30.37 -12.16
C GLU A 250 -16.15 30.08 -11.97
N ILE A 251 -15.42 30.96 -11.27
CA ILE A 251 -14.00 30.77 -10.95
C ILE A 251 -13.81 29.51 -10.09
N GLU A 252 -14.67 29.30 -9.09
CA GLU A 252 -14.59 28.13 -8.21
C GLU A 252 -14.87 26.82 -8.97
N GLU A 253 -15.84 26.82 -9.89
CA GLU A 253 -16.14 25.65 -10.72
C GLU A 253 -14.97 25.29 -11.65
N ILE A 254 -14.39 26.29 -12.32
CA ILE A 254 -13.20 26.11 -13.18
C ILE A 254 -12.04 25.55 -12.35
N TYR A 255 -11.77 26.14 -11.18
CA TYR A 255 -10.69 25.69 -10.30
C TYR A 255 -10.88 24.24 -9.85
N LYS A 256 -12.09 23.85 -9.44
CA LYS A 256 -12.41 22.47 -9.06
C LYS A 256 -12.22 21.49 -10.22
N ALA A 257 -12.65 21.87 -11.43
CA ALA A 257 -12.50 21.05 -12.63
C ALA A 257 -11.03 20.84 -12.99
N GLU A 258 -10.22 21.91 -12.96
CA GLU A 258 -8.79 21.84 -13.28
C GLU A 258 -8.01 21.03 -12.24
N SER A 259 -8.29 21.26 -10.95
CA SER A 259 -7.69 20.48 -9.85
C SER A 259 -8.01 18.98 -9.97
N SER A 260 -9.25 18.63 -10.32
CA SER A 260 -9.66 17.25 -10.55
C SER A 260 -8.97 16.64 -11.77
N ALA A 261 -8.88 17.39 -12.88
CA ALA A 261 -8.21 16.94 -14.10
C ALA A 261 -6.70 16.70 -13.88
N GLN A 262 -6.05 17.59 -13.13
CA GLN A 262 -4.64 17.45 -12.76
C GLN A 262 -4.42 16.24 -11.86
N SER A 263 -5.30 16.01 -10.89
CA SER A 263 -5.27 14.83 -10.02
C SER A 263 -5.37 13.52 -10.82
N VAL A 264 -6.31 13.42 -11.77
CA VAL A 264 -6.46 12.26 -12.65
C VAL A 264 -5.22 12.06 -13.53
N LYS A 265 -4.64 13.15 -14.04
CA LYS A 265 -3.41 13.10 -14.85
C LYS A 265 -2.24 12.52 -14.03
N ILE A 266 -2.09 12.93 -12.78
CA ILE A 266 -1.05 12.41 -11.88
C ILE A 266 -1.26 10.91 -11.62
N ILE A 267 -2.50 10.49 -11.29
CA ILE A 267 -2.82 9.07 -11.07
C ILE A 267 -2.50 8.24 -12.32
N LYS A 268 -2.85 8.73 -13.51
CA LYS A 268 -2.55 8.04 -14.76
C LYS A 268 -1.04 7.87 -14.99
N MET A 269 -0.24 8.92 -14.73
CA MET A 269 1.22 8.84 -14.83
C MET A 269 1.86 7.90 -13.80
N LEU A 270 1.18 7.57 -12.70
CA LEU A 270 1.67 6.62 -11.68
C LEU A 270 1.25 5.17 -11.97
N VAL A 271 0.25 4.97 -12.83
CA VAL A 271 -0.29 3.65 -13.18
C VAL A 271 0.27 3.12 -14.50
N ASP A 272 0.68 4.02 -15.42
CA ASP A 272 1.43 3.71 -16.64
C ASP A 272 2.95 3.57 -16.36
#